data_AF-A0A968CLC3-F1
#
_entry.id   AF-A0A968CLC3-F1
#
_cell.length_a   1.000
_cell.length_b   1.000
_cell.length_c   1.000
_cell.angle_alpha   90.00
_cell.angle_beta   90.00
_cell.angle_gamma   90.00
#
_symmetry.space_group_name_H-M   'P 1'
#
loop_
_entity.id
_entity.type
_entity.pdbx_description
1 polymer ?
#
loop_
_entity_poly.entity_id
_entity_poly.type
_entity_poly.pdbx_seq_one_letter_code
_entity_poly.pdbx_strand_id
1 'polypeptide(L)'
;GEMAAFLTRGLDLPDDHTTEFIDDEQSVFEGDIERLAAAGITRGCNPPANTRFCPDQPVTRGEMAAFLTRALPLTVPQAIPAGVRLERTDTRANGRGTVLT
;
A
#
# COMPACT_ATOMS: atom_id res chain seq x y z
N GLY A 1 3.38 13.14 -1.22
CA GLY A 1 4.77 13.31 -1.68
C GLY A 1 5.71 12.53 -0.81
N GLU A 2 5.68 12.75 0.51
CA GLU A 2 6.58 12.09 1.48
C GLU A 2 6.62 10.55 1.35
N MET A 3 5.47 9.91 1.10
CA MET A 3 5.43 8.46 0.87
C MET A 3 6.24 8.04 -0.37
N ALA A 4 6.19 8.81 -1.46
CA ALA A 4 7.00 8.53 -2.64
C ALA A 4 8.48 8.66 -2.31
N ALA A 5 8.87 9.74 -1.64
CA ALA A 5 10.24 9.95 -1.15
C ALA A 5 10.76 8.80 -0.28
N PHE A 6 9.91 8.29 0.62
CA PHE A 6 10.24 7.16 1.48
C PHE A 6 10.45 5.87 0.68
N LEU A 7 9.54 5.52 -0.22
CA LEU A 7 9.64 4.29 -1.02
C LEU A 7 10.78 4.36 -2.04
N THR A 8 10.97 5.48 -2.72
CA THR A 8 12.06 5.69 -3.68
C THR A 8 13.42 5.46 -3.02
N ARG A 9 13.63 6.03 -1.82
CA ARG A 9 14.87 5.82 -1.05
C ARG A 9 14.98 4.42 -0.46
N GLY A 10 13.87 3.88 0.05
CA GLY A 10 13.85 2.56 0.69
C GLY A 10 14.06 1.41 -0.29
N LEU A 11 13.68 1.60 -1.55
CA LEU A 11 13.78 0.61 -2.62
C LEU A 11 14.94 0.88 -3.59
N ASP A 12 15.68 1.98 -3.41
CA ASP A 12 16.78 2.41 -4.28
C ASP A 12 16.35 2.49 -5.75
N LEU A 13 15.23 3.18 -6.01
CA LEU A 13 14.67 3.25 -7.37
C LEU A 13 15.59 4.07 -8.29
N PRO A 14 15.80 3.62 -9.54
CA PRO A 14 16.63 4.33 -10.50
C PRO A 14 16.03 5.71 -10.82
N ASP A 15 16.90 6.63 -11.22
CA ASP A 15 16.47 7.93 -11.72
C ASP A 15 15.59 7.75 -12.96
N ASP A 16 14.36 8.28 -12.88
CA ASP A 16 13.43 8.37 -14.00
C ASP A 16 12.63 9.68 -13.86
N HIS A 17 12.32 10.30 -15.01
CA HIS A 17 11.70 11.61 -15.14
C HIS A 17 10.53 11.59 -16.13
N THR A 18 9.68 10.58 -16.01
CA THR A 18 8.43 10.50 -16.77
C THR A 18 7.35 11.36 -16.13
N THR A 19 6.84 12.33 -16.87
CA THR A 19 5.69 13.13 -16.47
C THR A 19 4.40 12.34 -16.68
N GLU A 20 3.96 11.59 -15.66
CA GLU A 20 2.74 10.78 -15.70
C GLU A 20 1.53 11.48 -15.04
N PHE A 21 1.78 12.33 -14.04
CA PHE A 21 0.73 13.03 -13.30
C PHE A 21 0.72 14.53 -13.60
N ILE A 22 -0.46 15.16 -13.47
CA ILE A 22 -0.69 16.58 -13.80
C ILE A 22 -0.68 17.50 -12.58
N ASP A 23 -0.36 16.96 -11.40
CA ASP A 23 -0.47 17.65 -10.11
C ASP A 23 0.78 17.47 -9.23
N ASP A 24 1.93 17.16 -9.83
CA ASP A 24 3.21 16.99 -9.17
C ASP A 24 4.28 18.02 -9.59
N GLU A 25 4.07 18.83 -10.62
CA GLU A 25 5.05 19.74 -11.24
C GLU A 25 5.50 20.93 -10.36
N GLN A 26 4.92 21.06 -9.16
CA GLN A 26 5.31 22.03 -8.15
C GLN A 26 5.64 21.37 -6.81
N SER A 27 5.62 20.04 -6.75
CA SER A 27 5.96 19.29 -5.57
C SER A 27 7.47 19.18 -5.44
N VAL A 28 8.00 19.40 -4.24
CA VAL A 28 9.41 19.05 -3.92
C VAL A 28 9.69 17.55 -4.07
N PHE A 29 8.63 16.74 -4.21
CA PHE A 29 8.68 15.30 -4.38
C PHE A 29 8.45 14.85 -5.82
N GLU A 30 8.35 15.76 -6.79
CA GLU A 30 8.10 15.45 -8.22
C GLU A 30 8.99 14.31 -8.70
N GLY A 31 10.32 14.45 -8.62
CA GLY A 31 11.23 13.40 -9.06
C GLY A 31 11.10 12.07 -8.29
N ASP A 32 10.68 12.09 -7.02
CA ASP A 32 10.40 10.85 -6.28
C ASP A 32 9.09 10.20 -6.76
N ILE A 33 8.10 11.01 -7.17
CA ILE A 33 6.80 10.56 -7.70
C ILE A 33 6.98 9.94 -9.09
N GLU A 34 7.74 10.58 -9.98
CA GLU A 34 8.02 10.08 -11.33
C GLU A 34 8.69 8.70 -11.28
N ARG A 35 9.70 8.52 -10.43
CA ARG A 35 10.38 7.22 -10.23
C ARG A 35 9.44 6.14 -9.72
N LEU A 36 8.55 6.48 -8.79
CA LEU A 36 7.57 5.56 -8.23
C LEU A 36 6.55 5.11 -9.30
N ALA A 37 6.19 6.03 -10.20
CA ALA A 37 5.29 5.79 -11.32
C ALA A 37 5.96 4.90 -12.37
N ALA A 38 7.18 5.24 -12.78
CA ALA A 38 8.00 4.46 -13.70
C ALA A 38 8.25 3.02 -13.21
N ALA A 39 8.43 2.84 -11.90
CA ALA A 39 8.55 1.51 -11.28
C ALA A 39 7.21 0.73 -11.21
N GLY A 40 6.09 1.34 -11.61
CA GLY A 40 4.75 0.73 -11.59
C GLY A 40 4.16 0.55 -10.19
N ILE A 41 4.71 1.25 -9.18
CA ILE A 41 4.31 1.09 -7.77
C ILE A 41 3.05 1.90 -7.49
N THR A 42 2.99 3.15 -7.96
CA THR A 42 1.79 4.00 -7.89
C THR A 42 0.97 3.92 -9.18
N ARG A 43 -0.32 4.24 -9.10
CA ARG A 43 -1.25 4.32 -10.24
C ARG A 43 -2.08 5.61 -10.22
N GLY A 44 -1.70 6.58 -9.40
CA GLY A 44 -2.48 7.79 -9.16
C GLY A 44 -3.69 7.60 -8.24
N CYS A 45 -4.40 8.71 -8.02
CA CYS A 45 -5.45 8.85 -6.99
C CYS A 45 -6.86 9.10 -7.56
N ASN A 46 -7.03 9.31 -8.87
CA ASN A 46 -8.30 9.72 -9.48
C ASN A 46 -8.83 8.73 -10.52
N PRO A 47 -9.21 7.50 -10.13
CA PRO A 47 -9.77 6.53 -11.06
C PRO A 47 -11.09 7.03 -11.68
N PRO A 48 -11.40 6.64 -12.93
CA PRO A 48 -10.61 5.74 -13.77
C PRO A 48 -9.48 6.45 -14.52
N ALA A 49 -9.41 7.77 -14.48
CA ALA A 49 -8.50 8.57 -15.29
C ALA A 49 -7.04 8.43 -14.83
N ASN A 50 -6.80 8.37 -13.52
CA ASN A 50 -5.47 8.15 -12.92
C ASN A 50 -4.39 9.14 -13.39
N THR A 51 -4.80 10.35 -13.77
CA THR A 51 -3.91 11.43 -14.22
C THR A 51 -3.31 12.24 -13.08
N ARG A 52 -3.66 11.97 -11.82
CA ARG A 52 -3.18 12.72 -10.65
C ARG A 52 -2.51 11.81 -9.64
N PHE A 53 -1.48 12.30 -8.98
CA PHE A 53 -0.82 11.68 -7.83
C PHE A 53 -1.44 12.09 -6.49
N CYS A 54 -2.00 13.29 -6.37
CA CYS A 54 -2.50 13.87 -5.12
C CYS A 54 -1.42 13.93 -4.00
N PRO A 55 -0.35 14.73 -4.14
CA PRO A 55 0.80 14.67 -3.24
C PRO A 55 0.49 14.99 -1.78
N ASP A 56 -0.56 15.73 -1.47
CA ASP A 56 -0.89 16.11 -0.09
C ASP A 56 -1.90 15.16 0.58
N GLN A 57 -2.42 14.17 -0.15
CA GLN A 57 -3.36 13.22 0.43
C GLN A 57 -2.65 12.21 1.36
N PRO A 58 -3.24 11.91 2.52
CA PRO A 58 -2.69 10.91 3.42
C PRO A 58 -2.82 9.51 2.80
N VAL A 59 -1.82 8.67 3.02
CA VAL A 59 -1.82 7.29 2.56
C VAL A 59 -2.42 6.38 3.64
N THR A 60 -3.44 5.64 3.29
CA THR A 60 -4.06 4.65 4.17
C THR A 60 -3.18 3.40 4.31
N ARG A 61 -3.43 2.61 5.37
CA ARG A 61 -2.75 1.31 5.55
C ARG A 61 -2.94 0.36 4.37
N GLY A 62 -4.11 0.40 3.73
CA GLY A 62 -4.42 -0.45 2.57
C GLY A 62 -3.65 -0.04 1.33
N GLU A 63 -3.53 1.26 1.07
CA GLU A 63 -2.75 1.78 -0.05
C GLU A 63 -1.26 1.50 0.13
N MET A 64 -0.73 1.72 1.33
CA MET A 64 0.66 1.37 1.64
C MET A 64 0.93 -0.12 1.42
N ALA A 65 0.03 -1.01 1.86
CA ALA A 65 0.15 -2.44 1.60
C ALA A 65 0.12 -2.75 0.09
N ALA A 66 -0.70 -2.05 -0.68
CA ALA A 66 -0.77 -2.21 -2.12
C ALA A 66 0.54 -1.76 -2.82
N PHE A 67 1.15 -0.65 -2.38
CA PHE A 67 2.46 -0.21 -2.88
C PHE A 67 3.54 -1.25 -2.61
N LEU A 68 3.64 -1.74 -1.38
CA LEU A 68 4.63 -2.76 -1.00
C LEU A 68 4.43 -4.08 -1.76
N THR A 69 3.17 -4.47 -2.02
CA THR A 69 2.87 -5.69 -2.79
C THR A 69 3.30 -5.56 -4.26
N ARG A 70 3.27 -4.34 -4.82
CA ARG A 70 3.75 -4.09 -6.19
C ARG A 70 5.28 -3.96 -6.24
N ALA A 71 5.87 -3.36 -5.22
CA ALA A 71 7.30 -3.10 -5.14
C ALA A 71 8.13 -4.35 -4.86
N LEU A 72 7.59 -5.32 -4.13
CA LEU A 72 8.34 -6.45 -3.59
C LEU A 72 7.82 -7.78 -4.16
N PRO A 73 8.69 -8.79 -4.37
CA PRO A 73 8.29 -10.13 -4.79
C PRO A 73 7.68 -10.91 -3.61
N LEU A 74 6.53 -10.46 -3.12
CA LEU A 74 5.85 -11.08 -1.99
C LEU A 74 5.04 -12.28 -2.47
N THR A 75 5.44 -13.48 -2.05
CA THR A 75 4.55 -14.63 -2.04
C THR A 75 3.62 -14.50 -0.85
N VAL A 76 2.41 -13.96 -1.07
CA VAL A 76 1.35 -14.06 -0.08
C VAL A 76 0.87 -15.51 -0.13
N PRO A 77 1.03 -16.32 0.94
CA PRO A 77 0.39 -17.63 0.98
C PRO A 77 -1.10 -17.38 0.76
N GLN A 78 -1.64 -17.99 -0.29
CA GLN A 78 -3.03 -17.83 -0.68
C GLN A 78 -3.89 -18.10 0.56
N ALA A 79 -4.93 -17.29 0.70
CA ALA A 79 -5.85 -17.23 1.83
C ALA A 79 -6.00 -18.55 2.59
N ILE A 80 -6.08 -18.43 3.92
CA ILE A 80 -6.54 -19.47 4.85
C ILE A 80 -7.57 -20.37 4.13
N PRO A 81 -7.31 -21.68 4.00
CA PRO A 81 -8.20 -22.55 3.23
C PRO A 81 -9.62 -22.44 3.78
N ALA A 82 -10.60 -22.37 2.88
CA ALA A 82 -12.01 -22.36 3.23
C ALA A 82 -12.33 -23.65 4.01
N GLY A 83 -12.24 -23.58 5.34
CA GLY A 83 -12.25 -24.76 6.20
C GLY A 83 -11.40 -24.63 7.47
N VAL A 84 -10.49 -23.65 7.58
CA VAL A 84 -9.89 -23.34 8.88
C VAL A 84 -10.96 -22.73 9.77
N ARG A 85 -11.46 -23.53 10.71
CA ARG A 85 -12.21 -23.03 11.84
C ARG A 85 -11.26 -22.18 12.66
N LEU A 86 -11.38 -20.86 12.54
CA LEU A 86 -10.88 -19.97 13.58
C LEU A 86 -11.65 -20.36 14.85
N GLU A 87 -11.03 -21.19 15.69
CA GLU A 87 -11.49 -21.36 17.05
C GLU A 87 -11.43 -19.96 17.65
N ARG A 88 -12.61 -19.33 17.78
CA ARG A 88 -12.71 -18.10 18.55
C ARG A 88 -12.26 -18.47 19.94
N THR A 89 -11.02 -18.17 20.31
CA THR A 89 -10.67 -17.92 21.69
C THR A 89 -11.52 -16.73 22.06
N ASP A 90 -12.71 -17.04 22.54
CA ASP A 90 -13.65 -16.09 23.08
C ASP A 90 -12.86 -15.34 24.15
N THR A 91 -12.51 -14.09 23.88
CA THR A 91 -12.21 -13.12 24.92
C THR A 91 -13.51 -12.95 25.70
N ARG A 92 -13.89 -13.97 26.47
CA ARG A 92 -14.94 -13.86 27.46
C ARG A 92 -14.38 -12.91 28.49
N ALA A 93 -14.85 -11.68 28.40
CA ALA A 93 -15.66 -11.12 29.47
C ALA A 93 -15.79 -12.10 30.64
N ASN A 94 -15.13 -11.77 31.75
CA ASN A 94 -15.56 -12.14 33.10
C ASN A 94 -16.76 -13.11 33.17
N GLY A 95 -16.53 -14.41 33.37
CA GLY A 95 -17.53 -15.32 33.90
C GLY A 95 -17.79 -16.62 33.14
N ARG A 96 -17.25 -17.72 33.70
CA ARG A 96 -17.80 -19.09 33.73
C ARG A 96 -17.93 -19.82 32.39
N GLY A 97 -16.84 -20.46 31.97
CA GLY A 97 -16.90 -21.59 31.04
C GLY A 97 -17.17 -22.88 31.80
N THR A 98 -18.30 -23.54 31.51
CA THR A 98 -18.50 -24.97 31.83
C THR A 98 -18.28 -25.75 30.55
N VAL A 99 -17.29 -26.62 30.55
CA VAL A 99 -17.06 -27.63 29.50
C VAL A 99 -17.97 -28.81 29.85
N LEU A 100 -18.93 -29.13 28.98
CA LEU A 100 -19.64 -30.40 29.02
C LEU A 100 -18.91 -31.36 28.06
N THR A 101 -18.48 -32.47 28.64
CA THR A 101 -17.89 -33.68 28.02
C THR A 101 -18.74 -34.25 26.91
#